data_AF-A0A4S8LJP9-F1
#
_entry.id   AF-A0A4S8LJP9-F1
#
_cell.length_a   1.000
_cell.length_b   1.000
_cell.length_c   1.000
_cell.angle_alpha   90.00
_cell.angle_beta   90.00
_cell.angle_gamma   90.00
#
_symmetry.space_group_name_H-M   'P 1'
#
loop_
_entity.id
_entity.type
_entity.pdbx_description
1 polymer ?
#
loop_
_entity_poly.entity_id
_entity_poly.type
_entity_poly.pdbx_seq_one_letter_code
_entity_poly.pdbx_strand_id
1 'polypeptide(L)'
;MDNDDIWLQGDEELDLLKKKYPHVQDDDETLAWLVERRARARQRRRAHLAYQRERPRKIAEAKERNERRRQNFLGMTDDEKKVAREAHRSAQARYRMGNEKMLAEKECARRQQKKMAKSLPTVRFSLYDALTKAKMFVLL
;
A
#
# COMPACT_ATOMS: atom_id res chain seq x y z
N MET A 1 -8.05 4.44 -21.73
CA MET A 1 -6.96 3.76 -21.00
C MET A 1 -7.37 2.31 -21.00
N ASP A 2 -6.86 1.56 -21.97
CA ASP A 2 -7.18 0.14 -22.04
C ASP A 2 -6.52 -0.58 -20.86
N ASN A 3 -7.17 -1.63 -20.38
CA ASN A 3 -6.72 -2.39 -19.21
C ASN A 3 -5.33 -3.04 -19.41
N ASP A 4 -4.86 -3.09 -20.66
CA ASP A 4 -3.61 -3.70 -21.08
C ASP A 4 -2.44 -2.72 -21.05
N ASP A 5 -2.71 -1.41 -21.09
CA ASP A 5 -1.70 -0.36 -21.03
C ASP A 5 -0.84 -0.48 -19.76
N ILE A 6 -1.38 -1.03 -18.66
CA ILE A 6 -0.63 -1.19 -17.41
C ILE A 6 0.54 -2.17 -17.54
N TRP A 7 0.49 -3.09 -18.50
CA TRP A 7 1.47 -4.16 -18.68
C TRP A 7 2.65 -3.76 -19.56
N LEU A 8 2.53 -2.65 -20.30
CA LEU A 8 3.63 -2.05 -21.07
C LEU A 8 4.84 -1.78 -20.17
N GLN A 9 6.04 -2.00 -20.73
CA GLN A 9 7.34 -1.86 -20.07
C GLN A 9 8.37 -1.32 -21.07
N GLY A 10 9.47 -0.75 -20.56
CA GLY A 10 10.55 -0.25 -21.41
C GLY A 10 10.12 0.96 -22.25
N ASP A 11 10.57 0.99 -23.50
CA ASP A 11 10.38 2.15 -24.39
C ASP A 11 8.90 2.43 -24.69
N GLU A 12 8.07 1.39 -24.83
CA GLU A 12 6.62 1.55 -25.03
C GLU A 12 5.93 2.19 -23.81
N GLU A 13 6.42 1.90 -22.60
CA GLU A 13 5.92 2.51 -21.38
C GLU A 13 6.35 3.98 -21.30
N LEU A 14 7.57 4.31 -21.70
CA LEU A 14 8.06 5.67 -21.75
C LEU A 14 7.32 6.50 -22.81
N ASP A 15 7.09 5.95 -24.00
CA ASP A 15 6.35 6.61 -25.08
C ASP A 15 4.90 6.87 -24.68
N LEU A 16 4.24 5.90 -24.03
CA LEU A 16 2.91 6.10 -23.46
C LEU A 16 2.93 7.23 -22.42
N LEU A 17 3.93 7.24 -21.53
CA LEU A 17 4.03 8.25 -20.48
C LEU A 17 4.30 9.65 -21.03
N LYS A 18 5.19 9.80 -22.01
CA LYS A 18 5.45 11.07 -22.71
C LYS A 18 4.22 11.56 -23.44
N LYS A 19 3.50 10.68 -24.16
CA LYS A 19 2.24 11.01 -24.82
C LYS A 19 1.14 11.42 -23.82
N LYS A 20 1.08 10.76 -22.66
CA LYS A 20 0.06 11.01 -21.64
C LYS A 20 0.36 12.24 -20.79
N TYR A 21 1.64 12.54 -20.57
CA TYR A 21 2.13 13.65 -19.77
C TYR A 21 3.13 14.49 -20.58
N PRO A 22 2.66 15.25 -21.60
CA PRO A 22 3.55 16.01 -22.48
C PRO A 22 4.40 17.06 -21.75
N HIS A 23 3.90 17.59 -20.62
CA HIS A 23 4.61 18.58 -19.80
C HIS A 23 5.79 18.00 -19.00
N VAL A 24 5.98 16.68 -19.03
CA VAL A 24 7.03 15.95 -18.30
C VAL A 24 8.00 15.28 -19.29
N GLN A 25 7.88 15.59 -20.58
CA GLN A 25 8.60 14.89 -21.63
C GLN A 25 10.13 15.01 -21.51
N ASP A 26 10.61 16.13 -20.97
CA ASP A 26 12.02 16.45 -20.77
C ASP A 26 12.46 16.34 -19.28
N ASP A 27 11.59 15.83 -18.41
CA ASP A 27 11.87 15.61 -16.99
C ASP A 27 12.06 14.11 -16.71
N ASP A 28 13.31 13.66 -16.89
CA ASP A 28 13.72 12.27 -16.72
C ASP A 28 13.48 11.75 -15.28
N GLU A 29 13.57 12.62 -14.26
CA GLU A 29 13.34 12.22 -12.87
C GLU A 29 11.87 11.89 -12.64
N THR A 30 10.97 12.75 -13.12
CA THR A 30 9.53 12.52 -13.00
C THR A 30 9.08 11.34 -13.89
N LEU A 31 9.66 11.17 -15.08
CA LEU A 31 9.39 9.99 -15.93
C LEU A 31 9.83 8.69 -15.24
N ALA A 32 11.02 8.66 -14.64
CA ALA A 32 11.50 7.51 -13.88
C ALA A 32 10.57 7.18 -12.70
N TRP A 33 10.12 8.19 -11.96
CA TRP A 33 9.14 8.01 -10.88
C TRP A 33 7.80 7.44 -11.39
N LEU A 34 7.32 7.89 -12.55
CA LEU A 34 6.09 7.39 -13.15
C LEU A 34 6.23 5.92 -13.58
N VAL A 35 7.36 5.53 -14.16
CA VAL A 35 7.68 4.14 -14.50
C VAL A 35 7.70 3.27 -13.24
N GLU A 36 8.40 3.71 -12.19
CA GLU A 36 8.48 2.96 -10.93
C GLU A 36 7.09 2.79 -10.29
N ARG A 37 6.30 3.86 -10.26
CA ARG A 37 4.93 3.84 -9.74
C ARG A 37 4.06 2.83 -10.50
N ARG A 38 4.22 2.74 -11.82
CA ARG A 38 3.49 1.77 -12.66
C ARG A 38 3.99 0.35 -12.45
N ALA A 39 5.29 0.13 -12.28
CA ALA A 39 5.84 -1.17 -11.90
C ALA A 39 5.24 -1.68 -10.56
N ARG A 40 5.15 -0.81 -9.54
CA ARG A 40 4.48 -1.14 -8.27
C ARG A 40 2.99 -1.44 -8.46
N ALA A 41 2.31 -0.75 -9.37
CA ALA A 41 0.91 -1.03 -9.70
C ALA A 41 0.75 -2.41 -10.37
N ARG A 42 1.61 -2.76 -11.34
CA ARG A 42 1.66 -4.10 -11.95
C ARG A 42 1.87 -5.19 -10.91
N GLN A 43 2.83 -5.00 -10.00
CA GLN A 43 3.13 -5.97 -8.95
C GLN A 43 1.90 -6.23 -8.06
N ARG A 44 1.21 -5.17 -7.62
CA ARG A 44 -0.04 -5.31 -6.84
C ARG A 44 -1.13 -6.05 -7.62
N ARG A 45 -1.28 -5.76 -8.91
CA ARG A 45 -2.26 -6.43 -9.76
C ARG A 45 -1.93 -7.92 -9.94
N ARG A 46 -0.65 -8.27 -10.16
CA ARG A 46 -0.19 -9.68 -10.21
C ARG A 46 -0.49 -10.41 -8.90
N ALA A 47 -0.16 -9.80 -7.76
CA ALA A 47 -0.45 -10.39 -6.45
C ALA A 47 -1.97 -10.61 -6.23
N HIS A 48 -2.80 -9.65 -6.65
CA HIS A 48 -4.24 -9.78 -6.58
C HIS A 48 -4.76 -10.92 -7.46
N LEU A 49 -4.31 -11.02 -8.71
CA LEU A 49 -4.70 -12.09 -9.63
C LEU A 49 -4.26 -13.47 -9.12
N ALA A 50 -3.03 -13.58 -8.61
CA ALA A 50 -2.54 -14.79 -7.97
C ALA A 50 -3.41 -15.19 -6.77
N TYR A 51 -3.77 -14.23 -5.91
CA TYR A 51 -4.68 -14.47 -4.80
C TYR A 51 -6.05 -14.94 -5.28
N GLN A 52 -6.65 -14.30 -6.29
CA GLN A 52 -7.96 -14.70 -6.83
C GLN A 52 -7.93 -16.11 -7.38
N ARG A 53 -6.86 -16.50 -8.09
CA ARG A 53 -6.66 -17.86 -8.61
C ARG A 53 -6.58 -18.90 -7.48
N GLU A 54 -5.89 -18.58 -6.40
CA GLU A 54 -5.74 -19.49 -5.25
C GLU A 54 -6.92 -19.46 -4.27
N ARG A 55 -7.76 -18.43 -4.33
CA ARG A 55 -8.83 -18.18 -3.36
C ARG A 55 -9.80 -19.37 -3.22
N PRO A 56 -10.30 -20.00 -4.30
CA PRO A 56 -11.18 -21.16 -4.17
C PRO A 56 -10.51 -22.32 -3.40
N ARG A 57 -9.25 -22.61 -3.70
CA ARG A 57 -8.47 -23.65 -3.03
C ARG A 57 -8.30 -23.35 -1.55
N LYS A 58 -7.88 -22.13 -1.20
CA LYS A 58 -7.72 -21.69 0.19
C LYS A 58 -9.04 -21.75 0.98
N ILE A 59 -10.16 -21.42 0.35
CA ILE A 59 -11.49 -21.54 0.98
C ILE A 59 -11.84 -23.01 1.23
N ALA A 60 -11.59 -23.90 0.26
CA ALA A 60 -11.85 -25.33 0.43
C ALA A 60 -11.00 -25.94 1.56
N GLU A 61 -9.69 -25.67 1.58
CA GLU A 61 -8.78 -26.10 2.64
C GLU A 61 -9.21 -25.56 4.02
N ALA A 62 -9.67 -24.31 4.08
CA ALA A 62 -10.15 -23.71 5.33
C ALA A 62 -11.45 -24.36 5.82
N LYS A 63 -12.38 -24.69 4.92
CA LYS A 63 -13.62 -25.41 5.25
C LYS A 63 -13.30 -26.80 5.83
N GLU A 64 -12.45 -27.56 5.16
CA GLU A 64 -12.05 -28.89 5.61
C GLU A 64 -11.33 -28.86 6.97
N ARG A 65 -10.42 -27.89 7.17
CA ARG A 65 -9.76 -27.68 8.46
C ARG A 65 -10.75 -27.33 9.56
N ASN A 66 -11.74 -26.48 9.28
CA ASN A 66 -12.76 -26.12 10.25
C ASN A 66 -13.67 -27.30 10.59
N GLU A 67 -14.02 -28.12 9.61
CA GLU A 67 -14.81 -29.34 9.85
C GLU A 67 -14.04 -30.30 10.76
N ARG A 68 -12.76 -30.57 10.47
CA ARG A 68 -11.91 -31.38 11.37
C ARG A 68 -11.84 -30.81 12.78
N ARG A 69 -11.67 -29.50 12.93
CA ARG A 69 -11.68 -28.83 14.25
C ARG A 69 -13.02 -29.02 14.96
N ARG A 70 -14.13 -28.94 14.23
CA ARG A 70 -15.48 -29.12 14.79
C ARG A 70 -15.67 -30.56 15.28
N GLN A 71 -15.29 -31.55 14.46
CA GLN A 71 -15.37 -32.96 14.84
C GLN A 71 -14.53 -33.24 16.09
N ASN A 72 -13.29 -32.75 16.13
CA ASN A 72 -12.42 -32.88 17.31
C ASN A 72 -13.04 -32.22 18.55
N PHE A 73 -13.64 -31.04 18.40
CA PHE A 73 -14.29 -30.34 19.51
C PHE A 73 -15.55 -31.06 20.01
N LEU A 74 -16.31 -31.74 19.14
CA LEU A 74 -17.47 -32.54 19.52
C LEU A 74 -17.06 -33.77 20.34
N GLY A 75 -15.93 -34.39 20.00
CA GLY A 75 -15.37 -35.54 20.71
C GLY A 75 -14.70 -35.22 22.05
N MET A 76 -14.52 -33.94 22.39
CA MET A 76 -13.97 -33.51 23.68
C MET A 76 -14.99 -33.64 24.81
N THR A 77 -14.48 -33.93 26.01
CA THR A 77 -15.22 -33.79 27.27
C THR A 77 -15.54 -32.32 27.58
N ASP A 78 -16.48 -32.08 28.50
CA ASP A 78 -16.88 -30.71 28.85
C ASP A 78 -15.76 -29.90 29.53
N ASP A 79 -14.89 -30.56 30.31
CA ASP A 79 -13.72 -29.94 30.92
C ASP A 79 -12.68 -29.52 29.86
N GLU A 80 -12.40 -30.38 28.88
CA GLU A 80 -11.52 -30.06 27.75
C GLU A 80 -12.07 -28.91 26.90
N LYS A 81 -13.38 -28.89 26.66
CA LYS A 81 -14.06 -27.78 25.96
C LYS A 81 -13.93 -26.47 26.74
N LYS A 82 -14.00 -26.50 28.07
CA LYS A 82 -13.84 -25.32 28.93
C LYS A 82 -12.42 -24.74 28.81
N VAL A 83 -11.40 -25.60 28.90
CA VAL A 83 -9.99 -25.22 28.73
C VAL A 83 -9.75 -24.62 27.34
N ALA A 84 -10.25 -25.25 26.28
CA ALA A 84 -10.11 -24.75 24.91
C ALA A 84 -10.74 -23.36 24.72
N ARG A 85 -11.90 -23.09 25.34
CA ARG A 85 -12.57 -21.78 25.30
C ARG A 85 -11.78 -20.71 26.06
N GLU A 86 -11.19 -21.04 27.20
CA GLU A 86 -10.36 -20.11 27.98
C GLU A 86 -9.05 -19.78 27.26
N ALA A 87 -8.40 -20.78 26.67
CA ALA A 87 -7.22 -20.58 25.83
C ALA A 87 -7.55 -19.68 24.63
N HIS A 88 -8.70 -19.90 23.97
CA HIS A 88 -9.14 -19.05 22.87
C HIS A 88 -9.39 -17.60 23.29
N ARG A 89 -10.09 -17.39 24.42
CA ARG A 89 -10.33 -16.04 24.98
C ARG A 89 -9.02 -15.33 25.31
N SER A 90 -8.08 -16.03 25.93
CA SER A 90 -6.76 -15.51 26.29
C SER A 90 -5.94 -15.12 25.04
N ALA A 91 -5.98 -15.96 24.00
CA ALA A 91 -5.33 -15.67 22.72
C ALA A 91 -5.96 -14.44 22.03
N GLN A 92 -7.29 -14.33 22.03
CA GLN A 92 -7.97 -13.15 21.48
C GLN A 92 -7.62 -11.87 22.24
N ALA A 93 -7.55 -11.91 23.57
CA ALA A 93 -7.17 -10.77 24.38
C ALA A 93 -5.75 -10.28 24.05
N ARG A 94 -4.79 -11.21 23.94
CA ARG A 94 -3.41 -10.89 23.53
C ARG A 94 -3.34 -10.31 22.12
N TYR A 95 -4.12 -10.86 21.19
CA TYR A 95 -4.20 -10.33 19.83
C TYR A 95 -4.72 -8.89 19.81
N ARG A 96 -5.79 -8.59 20.55
CA ARG A 96 -6.34 -7.22 20.66
C ARG A 96 -5.32 -6.24 21.24
N MET A 97 -4.69 -6.59 22.36
CA MET A 97 -3.64 -5.78 22.99
C MET A 97 -2.46 -5.51 22.03
N GLY A 98 -2.00 -6.54 21.32
CA GLY A 98 -0.92 -6.39 20.33
C GLY A 98 -1.33 -5.49 19.15
N ASN A 99 -2.59 -5.59 18.71
CA ASN A 99 -3.12 -4.79 17.62
C ASN A 99 -3.30 -3.32 18.05
N GLU A 100 -3.76 -3.06 19.27
CA GLU A 100 -3.84 -1.72 19.86
C GLU A 100 -2.47 -1.06 19.96
N LYS A 101 -1.46 -1.82 20.43
CA LYS A 101 -0.07 -1.34 20.48
C LYS A 101 0.46 -0.97 19.09
N MET A 102 0.24 -1.83 18.10
CA MET A 102 0.65 -1.59 16.71
C MET A 102 -0.06 -0.37 16.09
N LEU A 103 -1.35 -0.18 16.37
CA LEU A 103 -2.09 0.99 15.92
C LEU A 103 -1.59 2.29 16.59
N ALA A 104 -1.28 2.24 17.88
CA ALA A 104 -0.69 3.37 18.60
C ALA A 104 0.71 3.73 18.06
N GLU A 105 1.55 2.73 17.76
CA GLU A 105 2.86 2.92 17.15
C GLU A 105 2.76 3.56 15.76
N LYS A 106 1.83 3.09 14.91
CA LYS A 106 1.56 3.69 13.59
C LYS A 106 1.09 5.14 13.69
N GLU A 107 0.21 5.44 14.65
CA GLU A 107 -0.24 6.81 14.88
C GLU A 107 0.89 7.71 15.39
N CYS A 108 1.76 7.20 16.26
CA CYS A 108 2.94 7.92 16.71
C CYS A 108 3.92 8.21 15.56
N ALA A 109 4.21 7.21 14.72
CA ALA A 109 5.03 7.37 13.52
C ALA A 109 4.43 8.39 12.54
N ARG A 110 3.11 8.36 12.31
CA ARG A 110 2.40 9.35 11.49
C ARG A 110 2.54 10.77 12.05
N ARG A 111 2.42 10.94 13.37
CA ARG A 111 2.63 12.24 14.03
C ARG A 111 4.07 12.73 13.92
N GLN A 112 5.06 11.84 14.04
CA GLN A 112 6.47 12.16 13.84
C GLN A 112 6.76 12.57 12.40
N GLN A 113 6.25 11.83 11.41
CA GLN A 113 6.36 12.21 10.00
C GLN A 113 5.71 13.57 9.72
N LYS A 114 4.54 13.85 10.32
CA LYS A 114 3.89 15.17 10.20
C LYS A 114 4.70 16.30 10.84
N LYS A 115 5.39 16.03 11.96
CA LYS A 115 6.31 16.99 12.60
C LYS A 115 7.54 17.24 11.72
N MET A 116 8.15 16.19 11.18
CA MET A 116 9.29 16.25 10.25
C MET A 116 8.93 17.00 8.95
N ALA A 117 7.73 16.76 8.41
CA ALA A 117 7.22 17.48 7.24
C ALA A 117 6.94 18.97 7.52
N LYS A 118 6.61 19.34 8.76
CA LYS A 118 6.45 20.74 9.18
C LYS A 118 7.78 21.44 9.50
N SER A 119 8.83 20.69 9.86
CA SER A 119 10.16 21.25 10.14
C SER A 119 11.03 21.41 8.90
N LEU A 120 10.62 20.86 7.75
CA LEU A 120 11.22 21.20 6.47
C LEU A 120 10.76 22.61 6.08
N PRO A 121 11.68 23.57 5.83
CA PRO A 121 11.29 24.89 5.36
C PRO A 121 10.51 24.69 4.06
N THR A 122 9.26 25.13 4.05
CA THR A 122 8.48 25.19 2.82
C THR A 122 9.11 26.29 2.00
N VAL A 123 10.11 25.96 1.19
CA VAL A 123 10.59 26.85 0.14
C VAL A 123 9.46 26.88 -0.89
N ARG A 124 8.46 27.71 -0.64
CA ARG A 124 7.51 28.14 -1.66
C ARG A 124 8.31 28.97 -2.65
N PHE A 125 8.88 28.32 -3.66
CA PHE A 125 9.24 28.99 -4.88
C PHE A 125 7.95 29.51 -5.51
N SER A 126 7.58 30.73 -5.14
CA SER A 126 6.56 31.50 -5.84
C SER A 126 7.11 31.75 -7.24
N LEU A 127 6.53 31.09 -8.25
CA LEU A 127 6.82 31.37 -9.67
C LEU A 127 6.62 32.87 -10.02
N TYR A 128 5.87 33.61 -9.19
CA TYR A 128 5.72 35.05 -9.28
C TYR A 128 7.00 35.83 -8.93
N ASP A 129 7.79 35.39 -7.95
CA ASP A 129 9.02 36.12 -7.55
C ASP A 129 10.15 35.97 -8.56
N ALA A 130 10.24 34.81 -9.24
CA ALA A 130 11.21 34.59 -10.31
C ALA A 130 10.89 35.43 -11.56
N LEU A 131 9.61 35.58 -11.90
CA LEU A 131 9.17 36.37 -13.05
C LEU A 131 9.29 37.88 -12.83
N THR A 132 9.17 38.35 -11.59
CA THR A 132 9.28 39.79 -11.30
C THR A 132 10.74 40.26 -11.34
N LYS A 133 11.69 39.41 -10.94
CA LYS A 133 13.14 39.71 -11.08
C LYS A 133 13.64 39.63 -12.53
N ALA A 134 13.06 38.76 -13.36
CA ALA A 134 13.45 38.66 -14.77
C ALA A 134 12.96 39.84 -15.63
N LYS A 135 11.88 40.53 -15.24
CA LYS A 135 11.37 41.70 -15.98
C LYS A 135 12.10 43.02 -15.66
N MET A 136 12.84 43.09 -14.56
CA MET A 136 13.61 44.31 -14.19
C MET A 136 14.95 44.43 -14.94
N PHE A 137 15.37 43.41 -15.70
CA PHE A 137 16.68 43.38 -16.35
C PHE A 137 16.66 43.59 -17.88
N VAL A 138 15.54 44.06 -18.44
CA VAL A 138 15.40 44.33 -19.89
C VAL A 138 15.23 45.82 -20.21
N LEU A 139 15.36 46.72 -19.22
CA LEU A 139 15.46 48.16 -19.47
C LEU A 139 16.53 48.78 -18.56
N LEU A 140 17.79 48.70 -19.01
CA LEU A 140 18.81 49.76 -19.01
C LEU A 140 20.14 49.19 -19.51
#